data_AF-A0A917C4Q3-F1
#
_entry.id   AF-A0A917C4Q3-F1
#
_cell.length_a   1.000
_cell.length_b   1.000
_cell.length_c   1.000
_cell.angle_alpha   90.00
_cell.angle_beta   90.00
_cell.angle_gamma   90.00
#
_symmetry.space_group_name_H-M   'P 1'
#
loop_
_entity.id
_entity.type
_entity.pdbx_description
1 polymer ?
#
loop_
_entity_poly.entity_id
_entity_poly.type
_entity_poly.pdbx_seq_one_letter_code
_entity_poly.pdbx_strand_id
1 'polypeptide(L)'
;MNQLATNLIHPRALVMINSALQSLLLKDKECRIERLKLHVYPDSAMAQHHSISTAFGMLRICPNIYVTKGVAYVVEDSGRGKMAFAWVSRR
;
A
#
# COMPACT_ATOMS: atom_id res chain seq x y z
N MET A 1 -19.74 10.20 -20.47
CA MET A 1 -19.14 9.25 -19.50
C MET A 1 -17.73 9.76 -19.22
N ASN A 2 -17.55 10.42 -18.09
CA ASN A 2 -16.36 11.23 -17.82
C ASN A 2 -15.14 10.33 -17.57
N GLN A 3 -14.08 10.62 -18.30
CA GLN A 3 -12.75 10.07 -18.14
C GLN A 3 -12.32 10.26 -16.68
N LEU A 4 -12.13 9.13 -15.98
CA LEU A 4 -11.60 9.10 -14.63
C LEU A 4 -10.18 9.66 -14.67
N ALA A 5 -9.99 10.80 -14.01
CA ALA A 5 -8.67 11.35 -13.74
C ALA A 5 -7.81 10.25 -13.13
N THR A 6 -6.88 9.72 -13.91
CA THR A 6 -5.77 8.92 -13.42
C THR A 6 -4.88 9.91 -12.67
N ASN A 7 -5.24 10.17 -11.40
CA ASN A 7 -4.35 10.83 -10.47
C ASN A 7 -3.14 9.91 -10.31
N LEU A 8 -2.16 10.18 -11.16
CA LEU A 8 -1.09 9.25 -11.49
C LEU A 8 -0.18 9.14 -10.27
N ILE A 9 -0.24 8.00 -9.59
CA ILE A 9 0.80 7.63 -8.64
C ILE A 9 2.09 7.53 -9.42
N HIS A 10 3.12 8.21 -8.91
CA HIS A 10 4.42 8.21 -9.53
C HIS A 10 4.87 6.76 -9.82
N PRO A 11 5.27 6.40 -11.06
CA PRO A 11 5.55 5.00 -11.43
C PRO A 11 6.54 4.31 -10.50
N ARG A 12 7.59 5.04 -10.06
CA ARG A 12 8.55 4.55 -9.07
C ARG A 12 7.91 4.18 -7.73
N ALA A 13 6.92 4.92 -7.26
CA ALA A 13 6.19 4.59 -6.03
C ALA A 13 5.40 3.29 -6.20
N LEU A 14 4.75 3.11 -7.36
CA LEU A 14 4.04 1.87 -7.67
C LEU A 14 4.98 0.65 -7.71
N VAL A 15 6.19 0.80 -8.26
CA VAL A 15 7.22 -0.27 -8.23
C VAL A 15 7.61 -0.63 -6.80
N MET A 16 7.87 0.37 -5.94
CA MET A 16 8.21 0.13 -4.53
C MET A 16 7.07 -0.55 -3.76
N ILE A 17 5.83 -0.16 -4.04
CA ILE A 17 4.63 -0.78 -3.45
C ILE A 17 4.51 -2.24 -3.91
N ASN A 18 4.64 -2.50 -5.22
CA ASN A 18 4.58 -3.87 -5.75
C ASN A 18 5.67 -4.76 -5.14
N SER A 19 6.90 -4.26 -4.97
CA SER A 19 7.98 -5.01 -4.31
C SER A 19 7.67 -5.37 -2.85
N ALA A 20 7.11 -4.41 -2.09
CA ALA A 20 6.68 -4.64 -0.73
C ALA A 20 5.55 -5.69 -0.66
N LEU A 21 4.53 -5.58 -1.53
CA LEU A 21 3.43 -6.54 -1.60
C LEU A 21 3.91 -7.94 -1.97
N GLN A 22 4.76 -8.05 -2.99
CA GLN A 22 5.33 -9.33 -3.42
C GLN A 22 6.03 -10.03 -2.25
N SER A 23 6.82 -9.27 -1.47
CA SER A 23 7.53 -9.80 -0.31
C SER A 23 6.60 -10.33 0.78
N LEU A 24 5.40 -9.78 0.94
CA LEU A 24 4.41 -10.25 1.92
C LEU A 24 3.66 -11.48 1.41
N LEU A 25 3.12 -11.38 0.18
CA LEU A 25 2.29 -12.41 -0.42
C LEU A 25 3.07 -13.70 -0.73
N LEU A 26 4.38 -13.60 -0.99
CA LEU A 26 5.23 -14.78 -1.16
C LEU A 26 5.61 -15.46 0.16
N LYS A 27 5.73 -14.70 1.26
CA LYS A 27 6.17 -15.24 2.56
C LYS A 27 5.05 -16.00 3.28
N ASP A 28 3.80 -15.58 3.08
CA ASP A 28 2.65 -16.18 3.74
C ASP A 28 1.53 -16.44 2.73
N LYS A 29 1.19 -17.72 2.52
CA LYS A 29 0.13 -18.14 1.61
C LYS A 29 -1.27 -17.75 2.09
N GLU A 30 -1.44 -17.45 3.38
CA GLU A 30 -2.70 -16.95 3.92
C GLU A 30 -2.84 -15.43 3.80
N CYS A 31 -1.74 -14.72 3.54
CA CYS A 31 -1.74 -13.28 3.31
C CYS A 31 -2.39 -13.00 1.95
N ARG A 32 -3.38 -12.11 1.93
CA ARG A 32 -4.08 -11.71 0.71
C ARG A 32 -4.16 -10.21 0.62
N ILE A 33 -4.10 -9.66 -0.60
CA ILE A 33 -4.08 -8.21 -0.82
C ILE A 33 -5.31 -7.51 -0.23
N GLU A 34 -6.46 -8.17 -0.18
CA GLU A 34 -7.71 -7.60 0.35
C GLU A 34 -7.63 -7.33 1.86
N ARG A 35 -6.67 -7.95 2.55
CA ARG A 35 -6.38 -7.73 3.96
C ARG A 35 -5.25 -6.73 4.18
N LEU A 36 -4.59 -6.25 3.13
CA LEU A 36 -3.46 -5.34 3.24
C LEU A 36 -3.90 -3.88 3.14
N LYS A 37 -3.23 -3.03 3.91
CA LYS A 37 -3.39 -1.57 3.91
C LYS A 37 -2.04 -0.90 3.75
N LEU A 38 -1.99 0.11 2.89
CA LEU A 38 -0.87 1.02 2.74
C LEU A 38 -1.06 2.24 3.64
N HIS A 39 -0.23 2.34 4.68
CA HIS A 39 -0.17 3.51 5.52
C HIS A 39 0.78 4.56 4.93
N VAL A 40 0.30 5.79 4.88
CA VAL A 40 1.00 6.92 4.24
C VAL A 40 0.94 8.16 5.12
N TYR A 41 1.89 9.07 4.90
CA TYR A 41 1.85 10.41 5.49
C TYR A 41 0.57 11.14 5.08
N PRO A 42 -0.20 11.74 6.03
CA PRO A 42 -1.52 12.29 5.74
C PRO A 42 -1.57 13.39 4.68
N ASP A 43 -0.54 14.21 4.55
CA ASP A 43 -0.53 15.30 3.55
C ASP A 43 0.20 14.90 2.25
N SER A 44 0.50 13.63 2.06
CA SER A 44 1.06 13.14 0.80
C SER A 44 0.00 13.13 -0.30
N ALA A 45 0.42 13.29 -1.56
CA ALA A 45 -0.48 13.11 -2.70
C ALA A 45 -1.20 11.76 -2.67
N MET A 46 -0.54 10.72 -2.15
CA MET A 46 -1.09 9.37 -2.04
C MET A 46 -2.25 9.28 -1.05
N ALA A 47 -2.28 10.13 -0.02
CA ALA A 47 -3.36 10.18 0.97
C ALA A 47 -4.70 10.67 0.39
N GLN A 48 -4.69 11.28 -0.81
CA GLN A 48 -5.90 11.71 -1.52
C GLN A 48 -6.67 10.54 -2.16
N HIS A 49 -6.09 9.33 -2.13
CA HIS A 49 -6.69 8.13 -2.70
C HIS A 49 -7.24 7.22 -1.60
N HIS A 50 -8.40 6.61 -1.86
CA HIS A 50 -8.94 5.54 -1.01
C HIS A 50 -8.28 4.19 -1.30
N SER A 51 -7.93 3.94 -2.56
CA SER A 51 -7.31 2.71 -3.01
C SER A 51 -6.54 2.92 -4.32
N ILE A 52 -5.66 1.96 -4.63
CA ILE A 52 -4.80 2.01 -5.81
C ILE A 52 -4.77 0.65 -6.49
N SER A 53 -4.67 0.65 -7.81
CA SER A 53 -4.44 -0.57 -8.57
C SER A 53 -2.97 -0.96 -8.51
N THR A 54 -2.69 -2.23 -8.22
CA THR A 54 -1.35 -2.81 -8.12
C THR A 54 -1.27 -4.08 -8.97
N ALA A 55 -0.07 -4.64 -9.14
CA ALA A 55 0.11 -5.90 -9.88
C ALA A 55 -0.59 -7.09 -9.21
N PHE A 56 -0.97 -6.95 -7.94
CA PHE A 56 -1.60 -8.02 -7.15
C PHE A 56 -3.09 -7.77 -6.88
N GLY A 57 -3.64 -6.66 -7.39
CA GLY A 57 -5.03 -6.24 -7.16
C GLY A 57 -5.16 -4.85 -6.55
N MET A 58 -6.32 -4.54 -5.97
CA MET A 58 -6.59 -3.23 -5.36
C MET A 58 -6.05 -3.17 -3.93
N LEU A 59 -5.14 -2.21 -3.67
CA LEU A 59 -4.60 -1.96 -2.34
C LEU A 59 -5.29 -0.76 -1.70
N ARG A 60 -5.74 -0.91 -0.45
CA ARG A 60 -6.36 0.18 0.31
C ARG A 60 -5.29 1.15 0.83
N ILE A 61 -5.58 2.44 0.79
CA ILE A 61 -4.74 3.47 1.40
C ILE A 61 -5.37 3.93 2.71
N CYS A 62 -4.55 4.10 3.73
CA CYS A 62 -4.94 4.58 5.04
C CYS A 62 -3.96 5.67 5.50
N PRO A 63 -4.34 6.96 5.36
CA PRO A 63 -3.58 8.05 5.97
C PRO A 63 -3.39 7.81 7.47
N ASN A 64 -2.18 7.98 7.99
CA ASN A 64 -1.88 7.74 9.39
C ASN A 64 -0.99 8.85 9.94
N ILE A 65 -1.49 9.55 10.96
CA ILE A 65 -0.83 10.69 11.62
C ILE A 65 0.53 10.34 12.25
N TYR A 66 0.78 9.06 12.52
CA TYR A 66 2.05 8.58 13.06
C TYR A 66 3.10 8.26 11.98
N VAL A 67 2.72 8.24 10.70
CA VAL A 67 3.67 8.09 9.59
C VAL A 67 4.35 9.43 9.33
N THR A 68 5.67 9.43 9.15
CA THR A 68 6.44 10.63 8.82
C THR A 68 6.49 10.89 7.31
N LYS A 69 6.74 12.15 6.91
CA LYS A 69 6.85 12.52 5.50
C LYS A 69 7.91 11.68 4.78
N GLY A 70 7.54 11.15 3.61
CA GLY A 70 8.44 10.33 2.78
C GLY A 70 8.51 8.86 3.19
N VAL A 71 7.77 8.45 4.23
CA VAL A 71 7.67 7.06 4.68
C VAL A 71 6.29 6.50 4.34
N ALA A 72 6.26 5.21 4.00
CA ALA A 72 5.03 4.44 3.87
C ALA A 72 5.32 2.97 4.20
N TYR A 73 4.29 2.25 4.64
CA TYR A 73 4.39 0.82 4.94
C TYR A 73 3.09 0.09 4.62
N VAL A 74 3.19 -1.19 4.31
CA VAL A 74 2.06 -2.09 4.14
C VAL A 74 1.93 -2.96 5.38
N VAL A 75 0.71 -3.11 5.87
CA VAL A 75 0.38 -3.97 7.01
C VAL A 75 -0.89 -4.75 6.72
N GLU A 76 -0.99 -5.96 7.26
CA GLU A 76 -2.21 -6.76 7.25
C GLU A 76 -3.18 -6.36 8.35
N ASP A 77 -4.47 -6.36 8.04
CA ASP A 77 -5.55 -6.23 9.01
C ASP A 77 -5.51 -7.40 10.00
N SER A 78 -5.16 -7.09 11.25
CA SER A 78 -4.98 -8.08 12.31
C SER A 78 -6.29 -8.77 12.67
N GLY A 79 -6.48 -10.00 12.17
CA GLY A 79 -7.53 -10.93 12.62
C GLY A 79 -6.98 -12.26 13.16
N ARG A 80 -5.68 -12.51 13.00
CA ARG A 80 -4.98 -13.73 13.44
C ARG A 80 -3.67 -13.29 14.10
N GLY A 81 -3.15 -14.04 15.07
CA GLY A 81 -1.98 -13.64 15.88
C GLY A 81 -0.64 -13.43 15.13
N LYS A 82 -0.65 -13.40 13.79
CA LYS A 82 0.46 -12.99 12.93
C LYS A 82 -0.01 -11.85 12.02
N MET A 83 0.80 -10.80 11.93
CA MET A 83 0.53 -9.62 11.12
C MET A 83 1.63 -9.47 10.08
N ALA A 84 1.29 -9.56 8.80
CA ALA A 84 2.24 -9.29 7.73
C ALA A 84 2.58 -7.79 7.70
N PHE A 85 3.87 -7.44 7.53
CA PHE A 85 4.35 -6.06 7.55
C PHE A 85 5.56 -5.86 6.63
N ALA A 86 5.55 -4.80 5.82
CA ALA A 86 6.68 -4.41 4.99
C ALA A 86 6.78 -2.89 4.80
N TRP A 87 8.00 -2.35 4.83
CA TRP A 87 8.26 -0.96 4.46
C TRP A 87 8.20 -0.77 2.94
N VAL A 88 7.58 0.32 2.49
CA VAL A 88 7.68 0.78 1.10
C VAL A 88 8.94 1.62 0.99
N SER A 89 10.02 0.99 0.52
CA SER A 89 11.34 1.61 0.46
C SER A 89 12.05 1.23 -0.85
N ARG A 90 13.12 1.97 -1.18
CA ARG A 90 13.93 1.76 -2.39
C ARG A 90 14.89 0.56 -2.31
N ARG A 91 14.68 -0.37 -1.39
CA ARG A 91 15.58 -1.52 -1.18
C ARG A 91 15.81 -2.31 -2.47
#